data_AF-A0A9P5NSJ6-F1
#
_entry.id   AF-A0A9P5NSJ6-F1
#
_cell.length_a   1.000
_cell.length_b   1.000
_cell.length_c   1.000
_cell.angle_alpha   90.00
_cell.angle_beta   90.00
_cell.angle_gamma   90.00
#
_symmetry.space_group_name_H-M   'P 1'
#
loop_
_entity.id
_entity.type
_entity.pdbx_description
1 polymer ?
#
loop_
_entity_poly.entity_id
_entity_poly.type
_entity_poly.pdbx_seq_one_letter_code
_entity_poly.pdbx_strand_id
1 'polypeptide(L)'
;MAHTTPSNDSSLEVTIPVRIGSGSFATVFASPGRPLVFKVAHVVENTPQVEKEFNSLHSVYNLCNSDSIFAIPRALAFYDPQTENLLFFPPSPGRGRLRDARRPFNFEFFAGLPSRACYVMDRASPLPLRIAQVVLAKFYSDRARASDAPVPLMCRLYFGKELRPSAFVNSNNFPIDVTRYDALRLERQDELMSKEEVASGMGEMLSGIHWNAGYDARDIEFVMAGSPEAATVRLYVIDFNQMRPFDKSSGDVAELADAFFSNDPYYPRPAQNAPLYIAFKEMYLSSCPSELRARATLFLQTIEARQAARGEAV
;
A
#
# COMPACT_ATOMS: atom_id res chain seq x y z
N MET A 1 -9.93 37.72 43.62
CA MET A 1 -10.20 37.43 42.20
C MET A 1 -8.88 37.08 41.55
N ALA A 2 -8.64 35.79 41.29
CA ALA A 2 -7.45 35.35 40.60
C ALA A 2 -7.69 35.55 39.10
N HIS A 3 -6.90 36.43 38.48
CA HIS A 3 -6.82 36.53 37.02
C HIS A 3 -6.08 35.30 36.50
N THR A 4 -6.83 34.33 35.99
CA THR A 4 -6.30 33.30 35.11
C THR A 4 -5.92 33.96 33.79
N THR A 5 -4.63 34.07 33.52
CA THR A 5 -4.10 34.34 32.19
C THR A 5 -4.51 33.20 31.25
N PRO A 6 -5.08 33.49 30.06
CA PRO A 6 -5.29 32.45 29.07
C PRO A 6 -3.92 31.94 28.60
N SER A 7 -3.70 30.63 28.70
CA SER A 7 -2.58 29.98 28.05
C SER A 7 -2.69 30.24 26.55
N ASN A 8 -1.72 30.96 25.99
CA ASN A 8 -1.52 31.08 24.55
C ASN A 8 -1.09 29.71 24.03
N ASP A 9 -2.06 28.82 23.83
CA ASP A 9 -1.87 27.59 23.08
C ASP A 9 -1.79 28.02 21.62
N SER A 10 -0.57 28.25 21.13
CA SER A 10 -0.33 28.72 19.78
C SER A 10 -0.75 27.62 18.80
N SER A 11 -2.00 27.69 18.33
CA SER A 11 -2.59 26.80 17.34
C SER A 11 -2.04 27.06 15.94
N LEU A 12 -0.71 27.05 15.81
CA LEU A 12 -0.05 27.17 14.52
C LEU A 12 -0.17 25.83 13.81
N GLU A 13 -0.83 25.84 12.65
CA GLU A 13 -0.83 24.71 11.74
C GLU A 13 0.62 24.37 11.40
N VAL A 14 1.02 23.12 11.63
CA VAL A 14 2.36 22.66 11.26
C VAL A 14 2.50 22.85 9.75
N THR A 15 3.53 23.55 9.29
CA THR A 15 3.75 23.77 7.84
C THR A 15 4.91 22.94 7.29
N ILE A 16 5.68 22.30 8.17
CA ILE A 16 6.88 21.52 7.83
C ILE A 16 6.51 20.03 7.73
N PRO A 17 7.01 19.29 6.73
CA PRO A 17 6.80 17.85 6.62
C PRO A 17 7.14 17.07 7.89
N VAL A 18 6.24 16.19 8.32
CA VAL A 18 6.37 15.41 9.57
C VAL A 18 6.69 13.95 9.25
N ARG A 19 7.71 13.38 9.89
CA ARG A 19 8.06 11.95 9.73
C ARG A 19 6.91 11.07 10.21
N ILE A 20 6.46 10.14 9.36
CA ILE A 20 5.39 9.18 9.67
C ILE A 20 5.79 7.71 9.53
N GLY A 21 6.91 7.42 8.87
CA GLY A 21 7.37 6.04 8.65
C GLY A 21 8.82 5.99 8.21
N SER A 22 9.43 4.81 8.30
CA SER A 22 10.83 4.59 7.87
C SER A 22 10.99 3.15 7.44
N GLY A 23 11.47 2.94 6.22
CA GLY A 23 11.86 1.64 5.69
C GLY A 23 13.37 1.42 5.79
N SER A 24 13.89 0.50 4.98
CA SER A 24 15.32 0.14 4.93
C SER A 24 16.22 1.17 4.25
N PHE A 25 15.69 1.94 3.29
CA PHE A 25 16.48 2.86 2.47
C PHE A 25 15.93 4.30 2.42
N ALA A 26 14.71 4.52 2.92
CA ALA A 26 14.04 5.80 2.86
C ALA A 26 13.08 6.03 4.06
N THR A 27 12.83 7.30 4.35
CA THR A 27 11.89 7.77 5.39
C THR A 27 10.71 8.44 4.74
N VAL A 28 9.50 8.18 5.23
CA VAL A 28 8.26 8.78 4.75
C VAL A 28 7.90 9.98 5.62
N PHE A 29 7.65 11.13 4.99
CA PHE A 29 7.19 12.36 5.61
C PHE A 29 5.81 12.73 5.08
N ALA A 30 4.86 13.04 5.94
CA ALA A 30 3.59 13.61 5.56
C ALA A 30 3.70 15.12 5.36
N SER A 31 3.13 15.62 4.27
CA SER A 31 2.88 17.06 4.13
C SER A 31 1.70 17.45 5.03
N PRO A 32 1.86 18.39 5.98
CA PRO A 32 0.73 18.87 6.76
C PRO A 32 -0.35 19.50 5.88
N GLY A 33 -1.62 19.35 6.29
CA GLY A 33 -2.77 19.92 5.58
C GLY A 33 -3.03 19.38 4.16
N ARG A 34 -2.21 18.44 3.68
CA ARG A 34 -2.29 17.91 2.30
C ARG A 34 -2.35 16.38 2.30
N PRO A 35 -3.07 15.77 1.34
CA PRO A 35 -3.13 14.32 1.18
C PRO A 35 -1.89 13.78 0.46
N LEU A 36 -0.69 14.26 0.84
CA LEU A 36 0.57 13.95 0.17
C LEU A 36 1.62 13.46 1.17
N VAL A 37 2.48 12.56 0.71
CA VAL A 37 3.66 12.11 1.43
C VAL A 37 4.89 12.18 0.54
N PHE A 38 6.05 12.35 1.17
CA PHE A 38 7.36 12.32 0.56
C PHE A 38 8.12 11.10 1.04
N LYS A 39 8.68 10.31 0.12
CA LYS A 39 9.62 9.23 0.45
C LYS A 39 11.03 9.75 0.17
N VAL A 40 11.80 9.99 1.23
CA VAL A 40 13.12 10.64 1.19
C VAL A 40 14.21 9.61 1.48
N ALA A 41 15.21 9.50 0.60
CA ALA A 41 16.35 8.61 0.78
C ALA A 41 17.04 8.81 2.15
N HIS A 42 17.56 7.74 2.73
CA HIS A 42 18.39 7.82 3.94
C HIS A 42 19.78 8.39 3.67
N VAL A 43 20.36 8.03 2.52
CA VAL A 43 21.70 8.46 2.12
C VAL A 43 21.71 8.69 0.61
N VAL A 44 22.72 9.40 0.08
CA VAL A 44 22.79 9.77 -1.34
C VAL A 44 22.90 8.52 -2.23
N GLU A 45 23.53 7.46 -1.73
CA GLU A 45 23.70 6.17 -2.40
C GLU A 45 22.36 5.46 -2.67
N ASN A 46 21.31 5.81 -1.93
CA ASN A 46 19.96 5.26 -2.12
C ASN A 46 19.15 6.01 -3.19
N THR A 47 19.70 7.06 -3.81
CA THR A 47 19.03 7.85 -4.86
C THR A 47 18.52 6.98 -6.01
N PRO A 48 19.32 6.05 -6.59
CA PRO A 48 18.83 5.19 -7.67
C PRO A 48 17.65 4.31 -7.25
N GLN A 49 17.59 3.88 -5.99
CA GLN A 49 16.49 3.07 -5.47
C GLN A 49 15.20 3.87 -5.33
N VAL A 50 15.28 5.12 -4.85
CA VAL A 50 14.13 6.04 -4.75
C VAL A 50 13.60 6.40 -6.13
N GLU A 51 14.48 6.69 -7.09
CA GLU A 51 14.09 6.99 -8.47
C GLU A 51 13.48 5.76 -9.18
N LYS A 52 14.06 4.57 -8.98
CA LYS A 52 13.50 3.31 -9.51
C LYS A 52 12.10 3.05 -8.98
N GLU A 53 11.86 3.25 -7.68
CA GLU A 53 10.53 3.07 -7.09
C GLU A 53 9.54 4.10 -7.63
N PHE A 54 9.93 5.38 -7.75
CA PHE A 54 9.11 6.43 -8.35
C PHE A 54 8.62 6.04 -9.76
N ASN A 55 9.54 5.56 -10.60
CA ASN A 55 9.22 5.13 -11.97
C ASN A 55 8.34 3.87 -11.99
N SER A 56 8.62 2.90 -11.12
CA SER A 56 7.83 1.66 -11.03
C SER A 56 6.40 1.94 -10.56
N LEU A 57 6.24 2.79 -9.54
CA LEU A 57 4.94 3.23 -9.04
C LEU A 57 4.15 3.99 -10.12
N HIS A 58 4.80 4.88 -10.87
CA HIS A 58 4.14 5.58 -11.97
C HIS A 58 3.64 4.61 -13.05
N SER A 59 4.48 3.64 -13.44
CA SER A 59 4.15 2.62 -14.43
C SER A 59 2.94 1.79 -13.98
N VAL A 60 2.97 1.27 -12.74
CA VAL A 60 1.86 0.51 -12.16
C VAL A 60 0.60 1.37 -12.05
N TYR A 61 0.69 2.61 -11.57
CA TYR A 61 -0.47 3.50 -11.54
C TYR A 61 -1.09 3.69 -12.93
N ASN A 62 -0.30 4.02 -13.94
CA ASN A 62 -0.86 4.28 -15.27
C ASN A 62 -1.46 3.04 -15.94
N LEU A 63 -0.86 1.87 -15.74
CA LEU A 63 -1.23 0.65 -16.45
C LEU A 63 -2.23 -0.22 -15.68
N CYS A 64 -2.34 -0.03 -14.37
CA CYS A 64 -3.15 -0.88 -13.48
C CYS A 64 -4.21 -0.12 -12.69
N ASN A 65 -4.28 1.22 -12.75
CA ASN A 65 -5.35 1.97 -12.10
C ASN A 65 -6.67 1.84 -12.87
N SER A 66 -7.36 0.72 -12.61
CA SER A 66 -8.70 0.37 -13.10
C SER A 66 -9.79 0.78 -12.10
N ASP A 67 -10.98 0.19 -12.23
CA ASP A 67 -12.05 0.15 -11.25
C ASP A 67 -11.80 -0.83 -10.08
N SER A 68 -10.55 -1.31 -9.92
CA SER A 68 -10.17 -2.17 -8.80
C SER A 68 -10.49 -1.53 -7.45
N ILE A 69 -10.87 -2.39 -6.50
CA ILE A 69 -11.11 -1.99 -5.11
C ILE A 69 -9.84 -1.53 -4.38
N PHE A 70 -8.65 -1.90 -4.89
CA PHE A 70 -7.36 -1.48 -4.35
C PHE A 70 -6.86 -0.25 -5.10
N ALA A 71 -6.75 0.87 -4.38
CA ALA A 71 -6.16 2.07 -4.94
C ALA A 71 -4.63 1.98 -4.98
N ILE A 72 -4.05 2.50 -6.06
CA ILE A 72 -2.61 2.69 -6.21
C ILE A 72 -2.30 4.18 -5.95
N PRO A 73 -1.42 4.53 -5.00
CA PRO A 73 -0.99 5.92 -4.84
C PRO A 73 -0.32 6.46 -6.11
N ARG A 74 -0.64 7.68 -6.54
CA ARG A 74 0.08 8.29 -7.68
C ARG A 74 1.46 8.77 -7.25
N ALA A 75 2.48 8.38 -8.00
CA ALA A 75 3.75 9.10 -8.04
C ALA A 75 3.57 10.44 -8.78
N LEU A 76 3.88 11.56 -8.13
CA LEU A 76 3.60 12.90 -8.66
C LEU A 76 4.86 13.59 -9.19
N ALA A 77 5.94 13.59 -8.40
CA ALA A 77 7.22 14.18 -8.79
C ALA A 77 8.37 13.54 -8.01
N PHE A 78 9.55 13.51 -8.62
CA PHE A 78 10.83 13.13 -8.04
C PHE A 78 11.77 14.32 -8.08
N TYR A 79 12.55 14.51 -7.02
CA TYR A 79 13.55 15.56 -6.92
C TYR A 79 14.84 15.01 -6.31
N ASP A 80 15.96 15.26 -7.00
CA ASP A 80 17.31 15.08 -6.47
C ASP A 80 18.00 16.44 -6.24
N PRO A 81 18.19 16.85 -4.97
CA PRO A 81 18.84 18.13 -4.66
C PRO A 81 20.34 18.17 -4.98
N GLN A 82 21.01 17.03 -5.21
CA GLN A 82 22.44 17.02 -5.56
C GLN A 82 22.67 17.42 -7.02
N THR A 83 21.73 17.08 -7.89
CA THR A 83 21.80 17.33 -9.34
C THR A 83 20.82 18.40 -9.81
N GLU A 84 19.98 18.91 -8.90
CA GLU A 84 18.82 19.75 -9.21
C GLU A 84 17.84 19.11 -10.22
N ASN A 85 17.87 17.78 -10.32
CA ASN A 85 17.02 17.05 -11.25
C ASN A 85 15.59 16.95 -10.69
N LEU A 86 14.63 17.56 -11.38
CA LEU A 86 13.21 17.53 -11.06
C LEU A 86 12.45 16.84 -12.19
N LEU A 87 11.87 15.67 -11.86
CA LEU A 87 11.07 14.87 -12.78
C LEU A 87 9.62 14.87 -12.31
N PHE A 88 8.68 15.05 -13.23
CA PHE A 88 7.26 14.85 -12.95
C PHE A 88 6.57 14.40 -14.23
N PHE A 89 5.58 13.54 -14.08
CA PHE A 89 4.77 13.09 -15.20
C PHE A 89 3.69 14.13 -15.49
N PRO A 90 3.34 14.35 -16.78
CA PRO A 90 2.32 15.32 -17.13
C PRO A 90 1.02 15.00 -16.38
N PRO A 91 0.34 16.01 -15.80
CA PRO A 91 -0.93 15.78 -15.14
C PRO A 91 -1.92 15.19 -16.15
N SER A 92 -2.73 14.22 -15.73
CA SER A 92 -3.85 13.75 -16.55
C SER A 92 -4.65 14.97 -17.06
N PRO A 93 -5.09 15.01 -18.33
CA PRO A 93 -5.81 16.15 -18.87
C PRO A 93 -6.96 16.55 -17.94
N GLY A 94 -7.08 17.85 -17.66
CA GLY A 94 -8.15 18.34 -16.79
C GLY A 94 -9.51 17.94 -17.35
N ARG A 95 -10.25 17.08 -16.64
CA ARG A 95 -11.68 16.87 -16.92
C ARG A 95 -12.45 18.07 -16.35
N GLY A 96 -12.78 19.04 -17.19
CA GLY A 96 -13.70 20.14 -16.85
C GLY A 96 -13.27 21.54 -17.31
N ARG A 97 -14.25 22.43 -17.52
CA ARG A 97 -14.09 23.77 -18.10
C ARG A 97 -13.50 24.84 -17.17
N LEU A 98 -13.22 24.52 -15.90
CA LEU A 98 -12.85 25.49 -14.84
C LEU A 98 -11.60 25.10 -14.04
N ARG A 99 -10.84 24.08 -14.48
CA ARG A 99 -9.58 23.74 -13.82
C ARG A 99 -8.45 24.30 -14.66
N ASP A 100 -7.76 25.31 -14.13
CA ASP A 100 -6.45 25.71 -14.65
C ASP A 100 -5.58 24.46 -14.86
N ALA A 101 -4.72 24.49 -15.88
CA ALA A 101 -3.68 23.48 -16.00
C ALA A 101 -2.94 23.39 -14.65
N ARG A 102 -2.82 22.19 -14.07
CA ARG A 102 -2.10 22.03 -12.81
C ARG A 102 -0.71 22.64 -12.99
N ARG A 103 -0.35 23.61 -12.14
CA ARG A 103 0.98 24.21 -12.17
C ARG A 103 2.02 23.09 -11.99
N PRO A 104 3.12 23.11 -12.75
CA PRO A 104 4.21 22.14 -12.57
C PRO A 104 4.80 22.26 -11.18
N PHE A 105 5.38 21.16 -10.69
CA PHE A 105 6.15 21.17 -9.45
C PHE A 105 7.37 22.08 -9.59
N ASN A 106 7.80 22.71 -8.50
CA ASN A 106 9.03 23.48 -8.42
C ASN A 106 9.87 23.01 -7.22
N PHE A 107 11.12 23.45 -7.11
CA PHE A 107 12.03 23.03 -6.05
C PHE A 107 11.55 23.45 -4.64
N GLU A 108 10.86 24.60 -4.55
CA GLU A 108 10.28 25.10 -3.28
C GLU A 108 9.24 24.14 -2.69
N PHE A 109 8.59 23.32 -3.52
CA PHE A 109 7.66 22.30 -3.06
C PHE A 109 8.31 21.26 -2.13
N PHE A 110 9.62 21.05 -2.26
CA PHE A 110 10.40 20.11 -1.46
C PHE A 110 11.12 20.77 -0.28
N ALA A 111 10.87 22.06 -0.03
CA ALA A 111 11.47 22.79 1.08
C ALA A 111 11.11 22.16 2.45
N GLY A 112 12.05 22.22 3.39
CA GLY A 112 11.88 21.65 4.73
C GLY A 112 12.08 20.14 4.82
N LEU A 113 12.31 19.45 3.70
CA LEU A 113 12.77 18.06 3.69
C LEU A 113 14.29 17.99 3.85
N PRO A 114 14.82 16.85 4.33
CA PRO A 114 16.25 16.59 4.27
C PRO A 114 16.78 16.68 2.84
N SER A 115 17.96 17.28 2.65
CA SER A 115 18.59 17.47 1.32
C SER A 115 19.14 16.16 0.74
N ARG A 116 18.23 15.26 0.36
CA ARG A 116 18.47 13.94 -0.26
C ARG A 116 17.37 13.68 -1.30
N ALA A 117 17.65 12.81 -2.26
CA ALA A 117 16.68 12.46 -3.28
C ALA A 117 15.36 11.97 -2.67
N CYS A 118 14.25 12.38 -3.26
CA CYS A 118 12.91 12.04 -2.78
C CYS A 118 11.89 12.03 -3.92
N TYR A 119 10.76 11.36 -3.69
CA TYR A 119 9.58 11.56 -4.51
C TYR A 119 8.34 11.81 -3.66
N VAL A 120 7.39 12.53 -4.23
CA VAL A 120 6.07 12.82 -3.64
C VAL A 120 5.00 11.91 -4.26
N MET A 121 4.10 11.41 -3.42
CA MET A 121 2.96 10.60 -3.85
C MET A 121 1.68 10.92 -3.05
N ASP A 122 0.54 10.45 -3.56
CA ASP A 122 -0.72 10.47 -2.81
C ASP A 122 -0.57 9.72 -1.47
N ARG A 123 -1.22 10.23 -0.42
CA ARG A 123 -1.18 9.64 0.92
C ARG A 123 -2.39 8.74 1.16
N ALA A 124 -2.16 7.51 1.60
CA ALA A 124 -3.17 6.74 2.32
C ALA A 124 -3.43 7.42 3.67
N SER A 125 -4.65 7.92 3.87
CA SER A 125 -5.00 8.64 5.09
C SER A 125 -5.09 7.68 6.29
N PRO A 126 -4.94 8.17 7.54
CA PRO A 126 -5.17 7.33 8.71
C PRO A 126 -6.54 6.64 8.66
N LEU A 127 -6.63 5.44 9.22
CA LEU A 127 -7.87 4.71 9.38
C LEU A 127 -8.95 5.60 10.03
N PRO A 128 -10.20 5.53 9.56
CA PRO A 128 -11.30 6.20 10.25
C PRO A 128 -11.36 5.78 11.72
N LEU A 129 -11.50 6.75 12.62
CA LEU A 129 -11.41 6.52 14.07
C LEU A 129 -12.35 5.41 14.54
N ARG A 130 -13.55 5.33 13.98
CA ARG A 130 -14.56 4.30 14.30
C ARG A 130 -14.14 2.87 13.95
N ILE A 131 -13.25 2.69 12.97
CA ILE A 131 -12.64 1.40 12.63
C ILE A 131 -11.44 1.14 13.54
N ALA A 132 -10.58 2.15 13.68
CA ALA A 132 -9.37 2.07 14.48
C ALA A 132 -9.66 1.75 15.96
N GLN A 133 -10.76 2.29 16.52
CA GLN A 133 -11.25 1.98 17.86
C GLN A 133 -11.70 0.52 18.01
N VAL A 134 -12.33 -0.07 17.00
CA VAL A 134 -12.71 -1.49 17.05
C VAL A 134 -11.48 -2.38 17.03
N VAL A 135 -10.49 -2.04 16.18
CA VAL A 135 -9.20 -2.77 16.13
C VAL A 135 -8.49 -2.70 17.48
N LEU A 136 -8.43 -1.52 18.10
CA LEU A 136 -7.87 -1.34 19.43
C LEU A 136 -8.64 -2.17 20.48
N ALA A 137 -9.96 -2.06 20.49
CA ALA A 137 -10.79 -2.72 21.49
C ALA A 137 -10.72 -4.26 21.43
N LYS A 138 -10.67 -4.83 20.21
CA LYS A 138 -10.71 -6.29 20.01
C LYS A 138 -9.35 -6.96 19.98
N PHE A 139 -8.33 -6.30 19.45
CA PHE A 139 -7.09 -6.98 19.07
C PHE A 139 -5.84 -6.48 19.78
N TYR A 140 -5.92 -5.37 20.53
CA TYR A 140 -4.82 -4.96 21.38
C TYR A 140 -4.82 -5.78 22.68
N SER A 141 -3.63 -6.08 23.20
CA SER A 141 -3.49 -6.72 24.52
C SER A 141 -3.97 -5.79 25.64
N ASP A 142 -4.37 -6.37 26.78
CA ASP A 142 -4.76 -5.59 27.97
C ASP A 142 -3.66 -4.61 28.39
N ARG A 143 -2.39 -5.05 28.28
CA ARG A 143 -1.23 -4.21 28.54
C ARG A 143 -1.16 -3.00 27.61
N ALA A 144 -1.37 -3.20 26.31
CA ALA A 144 -1.35 -2.10 25.35
C ALA A 144 -2.50 -1.11 25.60
N ARG A 145 -3.70 -1.61 25.93
CA ARG A 145 -4.85 -0.77 26.28
C ARG A 145 -4.64 0.01 27.58
N ALA A 146 -4.06 -0.61 28.60
CA ALA A 146 -3.74 0.04 29.87
C ALA A 146 -2.61 1.07 29.78
N SER A 147 -1.83 1.08 28.69
CA SER A 147 -0.72 2.01 28.46
C SER A 147 -1.09 3.15 27.49
N ASP A 148 -2.38 3.40 27.27
CA ASP A 148 -2.89 4.38 26.30
C ASP A 148 -2.24 4.26 24.91
N ALA A 149 -2.04 3.02 24.43
CA ALA A 149 -1.46 2.79 23.12
C ALA A 149 -2.30 3.47 22.03
N PRO A 150 -1.67 4.15 21.05
CA PRO A 150 -2.39 4.86 20.01
C PRO A 150 -3.20 3.89 19.14
N VAL A 151 -4.34 4.38 18.66
CA VAL A 151 -5.15 3.68 17.66
C VAL A 151 -4.33 3.40 16.39
N PRO A 152 -4.62 2.31 15.67
CA PRO A 152 -3.86 2.00 14.46
C PRO A 152 -4.17 3.00 13.35
N LEU A 153 -3.14 3.40 12.61
CA LEU A 153 -3.27 4.32 11.48
C LEU A 153 -3.54 3.59 10.16
N MET A 154 -3.11 2.34 10.04
CA MET A 154 -3.43 1.44 8.93
C MET A 154 -3.36 -0.01 9.38
N CYS A 155 -4.01 -0.88 8.63
CA CYS A 155 -3.94 -2.32 8.82
C CYS A 155 -3.35 -3.00 7.59
N ARG A 156 -2.35 -3.86 7.78
CA ARG A 156 -1.79 -4.73 6.72
C ARG A 156 -2.61 -6.00 6.63
N LEU A 157 -3.08 -6.33 5.42
CA LEU A 157 -3.97 -7.46 5.15
C LEU A 157 -3.15 -8.74 4.91
N TYR A 158 -3.18 -9.67 5.86
CA TYR A 158 -2.49 -10.96 5.80
C TYR A 158 -3.47 -12.10 5.51
N PHE A 159 -3.89 -12.27 4.26
CA PHE A 159 -4.90 -13.27 3.90
C PHE A 159 -4.30 -14.68 3.68
N GLY A 160 -2.97 -14.80 3.73
CA GLY A 160 -2.24 -16.06 3.58
C GLY A 160 -1.74 -16.67 4.87
N LYS A 161 -2.04 -16.08 6.02
CA LYS A 161 -1.51 -16.54 7.32
C LYS A 161 -2.47 -16.27 8.46
N GLU A 162 -2.53 -17.21 9.37
CA GLU A 162 -3.14 -17.01 10.68
C GLU A 162 -2.13 -16.35 11.63
N LEU A 163 -2.51 -15.22 12.21
CA LEU A 163 -1.68 -14.45 13.12
C LEU A 163 -1.88 -14.95 14.54
N ARG A 164 -0.76 -15.32 15.17
CA ARG A 164 -0.76 -15.60 16.61
C ARG A 164 -0.96 -14.28 17.39
N PRO A 165 -1.58 -14.33 18.58
CA PRO A 165 -1.60 -13.18 19.48
C PRO A 165 -0.17 -12.69 19.74
N SER A 166 0.06 -11.39 19.58
CA SER A 166 1.34 -10.75 19.86
C SER A 166 1.18 -9.81 21.06
N ALA A 167 2.11 -9.87 22.00
CA ALA A 167 2.18 -8.91 23.09
C ALA A 167 2.64 -7.51 22.62
N PHE A 168 3.33 -7.44 21.48
CA PHE A 168 3.79 -6.20 20.86
C PHE A 168 2.79 -5.71 19.83
N VAL A 169 2.38 -4.46 19.97
CA VAL A 169 1.44 -3.78 19.06
C VAL A 169 2.22 -2.72 18.27
N ASN A 170 2.15 -2.82 16.95
CA ASN A 170 2.61 -1.76 16.05
C ASN A 170 1.38 -1.03 15.51
N SER A 171 1.09 0.16 16.04
CA SER A 171 -0.05 1.00 15.62
C SER A 171 0.12 1.57 14.21
N ASN A 172 1.37 1.70 13.73
CA ASN A 172 1.61 2.23 12.39
C ASN A 172 1.30 1.19 11.30
N ASN A 173 1.47 -0.10 11.58
CA ASN A 173 1.30 -1.19 10.62
C ASN A 173 0.62 -2.39 11.28
N PHE A 174 -0.64 -2.25 11.70
CA PHE A 174 -1.31 -3.30 12.47
C PHE A 174 -1.66 -4.50 11.58
N PRO A 175 -1.20 -5.73 11.87
CA PRO A 175 -1.47 -6.88 11.02
C PRO A 175 -2.88 -7.45 11.28
N ILE A 176 -3.66 -7.65 10.22
CA ILE A 176 -4.98 -8.26 10.26
C ILE A 176 -5.02 -9.49 9.35
N ASP A 177 -5.32 -10.66 9.92
CA ASP A 177 -5.61 -11.87 9.16
C ASP A 177 -7.10 -11.96 8.84
N VAL A 178 -7.49 -13.02 8.13
CA VAL A 178 -8.88 -13.27 7.75
C VAL A 178 -9.80 -13.32 8.98
N THR A 179 -9.39 -14.00 10.06
CA THR A 179 -10.21 -14.13 11.28
C THR A 179 -10.46 -12.78 11.95
N ARG A 180 -9.43 -11.94 12.06
CA ARG A 180 -9.58 -10.58 12.59
C ARG A 180 -10.37 -9.68 11.64
N TYR A 181 -10.21 -9.84 10.33
CA TYR A 181 -10.98 -9.09 9.34
C TYR A 181 -12.48 -9.41 9.45
N ASP A 182 -12.85 -10.69 9.56
CA ASP A 182 -14.24 -11.12 9.77
C ASP A 182 -14.82 -10.52 11.07
N ALA A 183 -14.06 -10.58 12.16
CA ALA A 183 -14.49 -10.02 13.44
C ALA A 183 -14.65 -8.49 13.40
N LEU A 184 -13.84 -7.80 12.59
CA LEU A 184 -13.97 -6.36 12.34
C LEU A 184 -15.19 -6.05 11.48
N ARG A 185 -15.40 -6.82 10.40
CA ARG A 185 -16.56 -6.68 9.50
C ARG A 185 -17.88 -6.93 10.22
N LEU A 186 -17.93 -7.86 11.17
CA LEU A 186 -19.14 -8.10 11.97
C LEU A 186 -19.59 -6.84 12.72
N GLU A 187 -18.66 -5.97 13.13
CA GLU A 187 -18.95 -4.71 13.81
C GLU A 187 -19.23 -3.54 12.86
N ARG A 188 -18.81 -3.66 11.59
CA ARG A 188 -18.72 -2.57 10.60
C ARG A 188 -19.11 -3.05 9.21
N GLN A 189 -20.22 -3.77 9.13
CA GLN A 189 -20.65 -4.49 7.92
C GLN A 189 -21.02 -3.55 6.76
N ASP A 190 -21.45 -2.33 7.07
CA ASP A 190 -21.79 -1.27 6.13
C ASP A 190 -20.56 -0.56 5.53
N GLU A 191 -19.40 -0.74 6.15
CA GLU A 191 -18.15 -0.07 5.73
C GLU A 191 -17.13 -1.02 5.10
N LEU A 192 -17.22 -2.30 5.42
CA LEU A 192 -16.24 -3.31 5.04
C LEU A 192 -16.87 -4.35 4.12
N MET A 193 -16.27 -4.49 2.95
CA MET A 193 -16.60 -5.54 1.98
C MET A 193 -16.29 -6.93 2.54
N SER A 194 -16.86 -7.96 1.94
CA SER A 194 -16.56 -9.35 2.30
C SER A 194 -15.09 -9.69 2.05
N LYS A 195 -14.56 -10.66 2.82
CA LYS A 195 -13.19 -11.17 2.61
C LYS A 195 -13.02 -11.81 1.23
N GLU A 196 -14.08 -12.35 0.65
CA GLU A 196 -14.10 -12.88 -0.72
C GLU A 196 -13.91 -11.76 -1.75
N GLU A 197 -14.56 -10.61 -1.57
CA GLU A 197 -14.34 -9.42 -2.42
C GLU A 197 -12.92 -8.86 -2.26
N VAL A 198 -12.39 -8.82 -1.04
CA VAL A 198 -10.99 -8.42 -0.80
C VAL A 198 -10.02 -9.38 -1.53
N ALA A 199 -10.21 -10.68 -1.38
CA ALA A 199 -9.37 -11.70 -2.05
C ALA A 199 -9.46 -11.60 -3.58
N SER A 200 -10.67 -11.34 -4.10
CA SER A 200 -10.92 -11.08 -5.51
C SER A 200 -10.11 -9.89 -6.03
N GLY A 201 -10.16 -8.75 -5.31
CA GLY A 201 -9.38 -7.56 -5.68
C GLY A 201 -7.86 -7.76 -5.55
N MET A 202 -7.39 -8.59 -4.61
CA MET A 202 -5.97 -8.96 -4.54
C MET A 202 -5.54 -9.72 -5.81
N GLY A 203 -6.40 -10.60 -6.33
CA GLY A 203 -6.17 -11.34 -7.57
C GLY A 203 -6.15 -10.44 -8.79
N GLU A 204 -7.14 -9.55 -8.92
CA GLU A 204 -7.20 -8.53 -9.97
C GLU A 204 -5.93 -7.67 -9.98
N MET A 205 -5.57 -7.09 -8.84
CA MET A 205 -4.41 -6.20 -8.72
C MET A 205 -3.10 -6.92 -9.05
N LEU A 206 -2.89 -8.13 -8.54
CA LEU A 206 -1.68 -8.90 -8.84
C LEU A 206 -1.59 -9.24 -10.34
N SER A 207 -2.72 -9.58 -10.96
CA SER A 207 -2.79 -9.83 -12.41
C SER A 207 -2.43 -8.58 -13.21
N GLY A 208 -2.95 -7.41 -12.82
CA GLY A 208 -2.59 -6.12 -13.41
C GLY A 208 -1.09 -5.85 -13.32
N ILE A 209 -0.48 -6.03 -12.15
CA ILE A 209 0.96 -5.79 -11.95
C ILE A 209 1.80 -6.74 -12.81
N HIS A 210 1.47 -8.03 -12.85
CA HIS A 210 2.19 -9.02 -13.65
C HIS A 210 2.03 -8.78 -15.16
N TRP A 211 0.80 -8.62 -15.64
CA TRP A 211 0.49 -8.76 -17.08
C TRP A 211 0.18 -7.42 -17.79
N ASN A 212 -0.15 -6.36 -17.04
CA ASN A 212 -0.28 -5.03 -17.63
C ASN A 212 1.05 -4.28 -17.44
N ALA A 213 1.50 -4.12 -16.19
CA ALA A 213 2.71 -3.36 -15.88
C ALA A 213 4.02 -4.11 -16.12
N GLY A 214 4.02 -5.45 -16.09
CA GLY A 214 5.22 -6.25 -16.36
C GLY A 214 6.21 -6.23 -15.20
N TYR A 215 5.72 -6.37 -13.97
CA TYR A 215 6.55 -6.50 -12.77
C TYR A 215 6.24 -7.80 -12.02
N ASP A 216 7.20 -8.29 -11.25
CA ASP A 216 7.07 -9.50 -10.42
C ASP A 216 6.25 -9.31 -9.13
N ALA A 217 5.80 -8.10 -8.83
CA ALA A 217 5.07 -7.74 -7.62
C ALA A 217 5.79 -8.09 -6.31
N ARG A 218 7.12 -8.15 -6.32
CA ARG A 218 7.91 -8.43 -5.11
C ARG A 218 7.79 -7.31 -4.07
N ASP A 219 7.56 -7.72 -2.83
CA ASP A 219 7.45 -6.92 -1.61
C ASP A 219 6.27 -5.92 -1.58
N ILE A 220 5.31 -6.04 -2.50
CA ILE A 220 4.09 -5.21 -2.43
C ILE A 220 3.27 -5.57 -1.19
N GLU A 221 2.68 -4.56 -0.56
CA GLU A 221 1.82 -4.73 0.62
C GLU A 221 0.39 -4.32 0.32
N PHE A 222 -0.57 -5.15 0.74
CA PHE A 222 -1.99 -4.81 0.71
C PHE A 222 -2.43 -4.25 2.07
N VAL A 223 -3.02 -3.06 2.06
CA VAL A 223 -3.38 -2.36 3.29
C VAL A 223 -4.80 -1.81 3.27
N MET A 224 -5.40 -1.73 4.45
CA MET A 224 -6.65 -1.02 4.71
C MET A 224 -6.31 0.26 5.48
N ALA A 225 -6.74 1.40 4.94
CA ALA A 225 -6.49 2.72 5.50
C ALA A 225 -7.70 3.64 5.26
N GLY A 226 -7.54 4.95 5.48
CA GLY A 226 -8.55 5.96 5.17
C GLY A 226 -8.46 6.47 3.74
N SER A 227 -9.60 6.85 3.19
CA SER A 227 -9.69 7.67 1.98
C SER A 227 -9.32 9.13 2.29
N PRO A 228 -8.46 9.81 1.50
CA PRO A 228 -8.19 11.23 1.70
C PRO A 228 -9.37 12.13 1.33
N GLU A 229 -10.29 11.70 0.47
CA GLU A 229 -11.44 12.51 0.05
C GLU A 229 -12.69 12.32 0.93
N ALA A 230 -12.71 11.28 1.76
CA ALA A 230 -13.86 10.94 2.58
C ALA A 230 -13.42 10.26 3.88
N ALA A 231 -14.15 10.47 4.96
CA ALA A 231 -13.91 9.76 6.23
C ALA A 231 -14.37 8.28 6.16
N THR A 232 -13.95 7.54 5.13
CA THR A 232 -14.32 6.16 4.81
C THR A 232 -13.08 5.29 4.67
N VAL A 233 -13.26 3.98 4.76
CA VAL A 233 -12.19 3.01 4.53
C VAL A 233 -11.87 2.94 3.03
N ARG A 234 -10.59 2.82 2.70
CA ARG A 234 -10.11 2.47 1.36
C ARG A 234 -9.00 1.45 1.46
N LEU A 235 -8.96 0.53 0.51
CA LEU A 235 -7.90 -0.45 0.36
C LEU A 235 -6.84 0.08 -0.60
N TYR A 236 -5.57 -0.20 -0.31
CA TYR A 236 -4.44 0.23 -1.12
C TYR A 236 -3.46 -0.91 -1.35
N VAL A 237 -2.73 -0.83 -2.46
CA VAL A 237 -1.48 -1.56 -2.66
C VAL A 237 -0.32 -0.56 -2.55
N ILE A 238 0.69 -0.88 -1.74
CA ILE A 238 1.83 -0.01 -1.43
C ILE A 238 3.16 -0.78 -1.47
N ASP A 239 4.26 -0.06 -1.23
CA ASP A 239 5.64 -0.52 -1.15
C ASP A 239 6.14 -1.21 -2.44
N PHE A 240 6.61 -0.39 -3.38
CA PHE A 240 6.99 -0.83 -4.73
C PHE A 240 8.51 -0.90 -4.91
N ASN A 241 9.25 -0.86 -3.80
CA ASN A 241 10.71 -0.70 -3.74
C ASN A 241 11.50 -1.92 -4.24
N GLN A 242 10.97 -3.15 -4.10
CA GLN A 242 11.68 -4.39 -4.47
C GLN A 242 11.20 -5.00 -5.78
N MET A 243 10.19 -4.42 -6.42
CA MET A 243 9.68 -4.94 -7.69
C MET A 243 10.78 -5.02 -8.75
N ARG A 244 10.67 -6.04 -9.58
CA ARG A 244 11.58 -6.31 -10.70
C ARG A 244 10.77 -6.37 -11.98
N PRO A 245 11.24 -5.75 -13.08
CA PRO A 245 10.63 -5.93 -14.38
C PRO A 245 10.62 -7.41 -14.76
N PHE A 246 9.56 -7.84 -15.41
CA PHE A 246 9.32 -9.20 -15.85
C PHE A 246 8.91 -9.21 -17.32
N ASP A 247 9.55 -10.05 -18.14
CA ASP A 247 9.13 -10.26 -19.52
C ASP A 247 7.84 -11.07 -19.56
N LYS A 248 6.74 -10.36 -19.83
CA LYS A 248 5.38 -10.92 -19.89
C LYS A 248 5.22 -11.99 -20.96
N SER A 249 5.98 -11.92 -22.05
CA SER A 249 5.86 -12.81 -23.20
C SER A 249 6.74 -14.05 -23.07
N SER A 250 7.98 -13.87 -22.60
CA SER A 250 8.99 -14.95 -22.63
C SER A 250 9.64 -15.28 -21.29
N GLY A 251 9.44 -14.46 -20.24
CA GLY A 251 10.06 -14.63 -18.93
C GLY A 251 9.67 -15.94 -18.23
N ASP A 252 10.45 -16.36 -17.24
CA ASP A 252 10.12 -17.56 -16.48
C ASP A 252 9.08 -17.24 -15.39
N VAL A 253 7.94 -17.95 -15.41
CA VAL A 253 6.91 -17.78 -14.37
C VAL A 253 7.40 -18.18 -12.97
N ALA A 254 8.52 -18.92 -12.88
CA ALA A 254 9.18 -19.21 -11.62
C ALA A 254 9.61 -17.93 -10.89
N GLU A 255 9.97 -16.86 -11.60
CA GLU A 255 10.31 -15.57 -10.99
C GLU A 255 9.11 -14.94 -10.28
N LEU A 256 7.92 -15.03 -10.89
CA LEU A 256 6.66 -14.58 -10.30
C LEU A 256 6.30 -15.44 -9.09
N ALA A 257 6.46 -16.77 -9.19
CA ALA A 257 6.22 -17.67 -8.08
C ALA A 257 7.19 -17.42 -6.92
N ASP A 258 8.45 -17.10 -7.22
CA ASP A 258 9.44 -16.72 -6.22
C ASP A 258 9.09 -15.42 -5.53
N ALA A 259 8.64 -14.40 -6.26
CA ALA A 259 8.12 -13.17 -5.66
C ALA A 259 6.91 -13.46 -4.76
N PHE A 260 5.93 -14.22 -5.25
CA PHE A 260 4.72 -14.61 -4.50
C PHE A 260 5.05 -15.23 -3.13
N PHE A 261 6.03 -16.15 -3.07
CA PHE A 261 6.42 -16.80 -1.81
C PHE A 261 7.51 -16.07 -1.01
N SER A 262 8.23 -15.13 -1.61
CA SER A 262 9.16 -14.24 -0.91
C SER A 262 8.41 -13.13 -0.17
N ASN A 263 7.27 -12.71 -0.71
CA ASN A 263 6.40 -11.76 -0.05
C ASN A 263 5.93 -12.34 1.28
N ASP A 264 5.74 -11.44 2.24
CA ASP A 264 4.95 -11.75 3.42
C ASP A 264 3.59 -12.34 2.96
N PRO A 265 2.94 -13.22 3.75
CA PRO A 265 1.76 -13.98 3.31
C PRO A 265 0.50 -13.11 3.28
N TYR A 266 0.50 -12.10 2.42
CA TYR A 266 -0.57 -11.17 2.13
C TYR A 266 -1.66 -11.85 1.29
N TYR A 267 -1.27 -12.64 0.30
CA TYR A 267 -2.19 -13.34 -0.61
C TYR A 267 -2.86 -14.54 0.06
N PRO A 268 -4.11 -14.89 -0.29
CA PRO A 268 -4.71 -16.17 0.08
C PRO A 268 -3.78 -17.35 -0.24
N ARG A 269 -3.71 -18.34 0.67
CA ARG A 269 -2.87 -19.52 0.47
C ARG A 269 -3.31 -20.31 -0.79
N PRO A 270 -2.40 -20.71 -1.69
CA PRO A 270 -2.73 -21.49 -2.91
C PRO A 270 -3.21 -22.92 -2.65
N ALA A 271 -4.38 -23.07 -2.04
CA ALA A 271 -5.03 -24.36 -1.79
C ALA A 271 -6.30 -24.46 -2.63
N GLN A 272 -6.41 -25.50 -3.47
CA GLN A 272 -7.47 -25.62 -4.48
C GLN A 272 -8.90 -25.60 -3.90
N ASN A 273 -9.07 -26.03 -2.65
CA ASN A 273 -10.38 -26.06 -1.98
C ASN A 273 -10.61 -24.89 -1.01
N ALA A 274 -9.71 -23.90 -0.97
CA ALA A 274 -9.84 -22.74 -0.10
C ALA A 274 -10.67 -21.64 -0.79
N PRO A 275 -11.85 -21.26 -0.26
CA PRO A 275 -12.75 -20.30 -0.92
C PRO A 275 -12.10 -18.97 -1.30
N LEU A 276 -11.24 -18.43 -0.42
CA LEU A 276 -10.53 -17.17 -0.69
C LEU A 276 -9.53 -17.28 -1.83
N TYR A 277 -8.86 -18.44 -1.95
CA TYR A 277 -7.94 -18.65 -3.05
C TYR A 277 -8.68 -18.86 -4.37
N ILE A 278 -9.86 -19.51 -4.35
CA ILE A 278 -10.72 -19.62 -5.52
C ILE A 278 -11.12 -18.22 -6.02
N ALA A 279 -11.64 -17.36 -5.12
CA ALA A 279 -12.01 -15.98 -5.47
C ALA A 279 -10.82 -15.18 -6.03
N PHE A 280 -9.65 -15.28 -5.39
CA PHE A 280 -8.40 -14.69 -5.88
C PHE A 280 -8.02 -15.21 -7.28
N LYS A 281 -8.03 -16.52 -7.48
CA LYS A 281 -7.62 -17.19 -8.72
C LYS A 281 -8.54 -16.83 -9.89
N GLU A 282 -9.84 -16.81 -9.64
CA GLU A 282 -10.84 -16.45 -10.64
C GLU A 282 -10.63 -15.01 -11.13
N MET A 283 -10.50 -14.05 -10.20
CA MET A 283 -10.25 -12.66 -10.58
C MET A 283 -8.87 -12.40 -11.17
N TYR A 284 -7.85 -13.14 -10.74
CA TYR A 284 -6.52 -13.06 -11.36
C TYR A 284 -6.57 -13.45 -12.84
N LEU A 285 -7.24 -14.56 -13.18
CA LEU A 285 -7.36 -15.04 -14.57
C LEU A 285 -8.29 -14.18 -15.44
N SER A 286 -9.41 -13.70 -14.88
CA SER A 286 -10.37 -12.88 -15.62
C SER A 286 -9.79 -11.51 -15.99
N SER A 287 -8.95 -10.95 -15.11
CA SER A 287 -8.30 -9.65 -15.30
C SER A 287 -7.04 -9.71 -16.19
N CYS A 288 -6.57 -10.91 -16.52
CA CYS A 288 -5.41 -11.11 -17.37
C CYS A 288 -5.77 -10.90 -18.86
N PRO A 289 -4.95 -10.17 -19.64
CA PRO A 289 -5.09 -10.10 -21.09
C PRO A 289 -5.19 -11.48 -21.74
N SER A 290 -6.10 -11.64 -22.70
CA SER A 290 -6.47 -12.94 -23.27
C SER A 290 -5.28 -13.74 -23.83
N GLU A 291 -4.35 -13.03 -24.44
CA GLU A 291 -3.13 -13.52 -25.08
C GLU A 291 -2.08 -14.00 -24.06
N LEU A 292 -2.16 -13.55 -22.81
CA LEU A 292 -1.25 -13.95 -21.72
C LEU A 292 -1.89 -14.98 -20.77
N ARG A 293 -3.17 -15.35 -20.97
CA ARG A 293 -3.91 -16.22 -20.06
C ARG A 293 -3.25 -17.58 -19.85
N ALA A 294 -2.67 -18.18 -20.88
CA ALA A 294 -1.95 -19.45 -20.75
C ALA A 294 -0.76 -19.34 -19.77
N ARG A 295 -0.04 -18.22 -19.81
CA ARG A 295 1.09 -17.95 -18.90
C ARG A 295 0.62 -17.63 -17.49
N ALA A 296 -0.49 -16.89 -17.35
CA ALA A 296 -1.15 -16.67 -16.07
C ALA A 296 -1.63 -17.97 -15.41
N THR A 297 -2.19 -18.90 -16.19
CA THR A 297 -2.56 -20.24 -15.73
C THR A 297 -1.32 -21.03 -15.28
N LEU A 298 -0.23 -20.97 -16.05
CA LEU A 298 1.01 -21.65 -15.68
C LEU A 298 1.56 -21.13 -14.34
N PHE A 299 1.58 -19.81 -14.12
CA PHE A 299 1.96 -19.23 -12.83
C PHE A 299 1.11 -19.76 -11.67
N LEU A 300 -0.22 -19.80 -11.82
CA LEU A 300 -1.12 -20.32 -10.79
C LEU A 300 -0.87 -21.81 -10.50
N GLN A 301 -0.64 -22.62 -11.53
CA GLN A 301 -0.26 -24.03 -11.37
C GLN A 301 1.07 -24.17 -10.63
N THR A 302 2.05 -23.32 -10.93
CA THR A 302 3.36 -23.31 -10.25
C THR A 302 3.21 -23.00 -8.75
N ILE A 303 2.42 -21.99 -8.37
CA ILE A 303 2.25 -21.66 -6.94
C ILE A 303 1.41 -22.71 -6.20
N GLU A 304 0.42 -23.33 -6.85
CA GLU A 304 -0.37 -24.44 -6.29
C GLU A 304 0.52 -25.66 -6.03
N ALA A 305 1.32 -26.07 -7.01
CA ALA A 305 2.23 -27.20 -6.87
C ALA A 305 3.25 -26.97 -5.75
N ARG A 306 3.83 -25.76 -5.66
CA ARG A 306 4.77 -25.39 -4.60
C ARG A 306 4.12 -25.35 -3.22
N GLN A 307 2.86 -24.91 -3.13
CA GLN A 307 2.11 -24.91 -1.87
C GLN A 307 1.76 -26.33 -1.41
N ALA A 308 1.39 -27.22 -2.34
CA ALA A 308 1.12 -28.64 -2.05
C ALA A 308 2.37 -29.33 -1.50
N ALA A 309 3.52 -29.15 -2.17
CA ALA A 309 4.80 -29.73 -1.71
C ALA A 309 5.23 -29.24 -0.31
N ARG A 310 4.88 -28.00 0.07
CA ARG A 310 5.11 -27.48 1.43
C ARG A 310 4.18 -28.11 2.47
N GLY A 311 2.97 -28.51 2.08
CA GLY A 311 2.00 -29.15 2.96
C GLY A 311 2.33 -30.61 3.26
N GLU A 312 2.97 -31.32 2.33
CA GLU A 312 3.42 -32.72 2.51
C GLU A 312 4.69 -32.85 3.37
N ALA A 313 5.44 -31.77 3.54
CA ALA A 313 6.68 -31.73 4.31
C ALA A 313 6.49 -31.42 5.82
N VAL A 314 5.24 -31.28 6.28
CA VAL A 314 4.84 -30.96 7.66
C VAL A 314 4.07 -32.13 8.26
#